data_AF-A0A182TZT7-F1
#
_entry.id   AF-A0A182TZT7-F1
#
_cell.length_a   1.000
_cell.length_b   1.000
_cell.length_c   1.000
_cell.angle_alpha   90.00
_cell.angle_beta   90.00
_cell.angle_gamma   90.00
#
_symmetry.space_group_name_H-M   'P 1'
#
loop_
_entity.id
_entity.type
_entity.pdbx_description
1 polymer ?
#
loop_
_entity_poly.entity_id
_entity_poly.type
_entity_poly.pdbx_seq_one_letter_code
_entity_poly.pdbx_strand_id
1 'polypeptide(L)'
;MVLHMGKIVALLLLVVSSSTLAVFGQRSAAHPEWNNREFAPAPDTSSPRDDLVDQSYRLPTDTVPTHYTIRLHTDLHTGSRAFSGIVDIEFDVIVPTDAIVVHSRDLLIAS
;
A
#
# COMPACT_ATOMS: atom_id res chain seq x y z
N MET A 1 -6.48 74.51 5.56
CA MET A 1 -5.37 73.51 5.50
C MET A 1 -5.38 72.74 6.82
N VAL A 2 -4.97 71.47 6.83
CA VAL A 2 -4.99 70.53 7.98
C VAL A 2 -6.29 69.73 8.18
N LEU A 3 -6.65 68.89 7.19
CA LEU A 3 -7.28 67.59 7.48
C LEU A 3 -7.09 66.58 6.32
N HIS A 4 -5.88 66.49 5.77
CA HIS A 4 -5.48 65.41 4.85
C HIS A 4 -4.30 64.59 5.40
N MET A 5 -3.93 64.79 6.67
CA MET A 5 -2.73 64.16 7.25
C MET A 5 -3.01 62.78 7.89
N GLY A 6 -4.20 62.56 8.46
CA GLY A 6 -4.52 61.29 9.14
C GLY A 6 -4.72 60.10 8.20
N LYS A 7 -5.20 60.34 6.97
CA LYS A 7 -5.51 59.28 6.00
C LYS A 7 -4.27 58.73 5.30
N ILE A 8 -3.24 59.57 5.13
CA ILE A 8 -1.97 59.20 4.49
C ILE A 8 -1.08 58.42 5.47
N VAL A 9 -1.08 58.80 6.76
CA VAL A 9 -0.36 58.05 7.81
C VAL A 9 -0.97 56.66 8.02
N ALA A 10 -2.31 56.55 7.99
CA ALA A 10 -2.97 55.25 8.07
C ALA A 10 -2.68 54.36 6.85
N LEU A 11 -2.59 54.92 5.63
CA LEU A 11 -2.23 54.16 4.43
C LEU A 11 -0.76 53.70 4.44
N LEU A 12 0.16 54.54 4.91
CA LEU A 12 1.59 54.19 5.01
C LEU A 12 1.86 53.11 6.06
N LEU A 13 1.15 53.13 7.19
CA LEU A 13 1.22 52.07 8.20
C LEU A 13 0.67 50.73 7.68
N LEU A 14 -0.30 50.76 6.76
CA LEU A 14 -0.89 49.56 6.17
C LEU A 14 0.02 48.95 5.07
N VAL A 15 0.79 49.78 4.35
CA VAL A 15 1.75 49.31 3.31
C VAL A 15 3.06 48.78 3.91
N VAL A 16 3.52 49.31 5.05
CA VAL A 16 4.74 48.82 5.72
C VAL A 16 4.56 47.43 6.36
N SER A 17 3.32 47.02 6.65
CA SER A 17 3.05 45.71 7.25
C SER A 17 3.16 44.52 6.27
N SER A 18 3.24 44.74 4.96
CA SER A 18 3.00 43.67 3.99
C SER A 18 4.26 42.99 3.40
N SER A 19 5.46 43.36 3.84
CA SER A 19 6.71 42.93 3.19
C SER A 19 7.73 42.29 4.13
N THR A 20 7.33 41.29 4.91
CA THR A 20 8.24 40.19 5.31
C THR A 20 7.48 38.87 5.40
N LEU A 21 6.93 38.39 4.28
CA LEU A 21 6.74 36.93 4.14
C LEU A 21 8.11 36.35 3.84
N ALA A 22 8.89 36.18 4.90
CA ALA A 22 10.05 35.33 4.82
C ALA A 22 9.56 33.92 4.48
N VAL A 23 10.05 33.37 3.37
CA VAL A 23 9.87 31.97 2.99
C VAL A 23 10.71 31.12 3.96
N PHE A 24 10.28 31.06 5.23
CA PHE A 24 10.77 30.09 6.22
C PHE A 24 9.82 28.91 6.20
N GLY A 25 9.98 28.10 5.16
CA GLY A 25 9.07 27.00 4.93
C GLY A 25 9.45 26.09 3.78
N GLN A 26 10.71 26.15 3.31
CA GLN A 26 11.26 24.95 2.72
C GLN A 26 11.49 24.01 3.92
N ARG A 27 10.44 23.29 4.34
CA ARG A 27 10.69 22.02 5.02
C ARG A 27 11.61 21.30 4.06
N SER A 28 12.88 21.10 4.41
CA SER A 28 13.65 20.04 3.77
C SER A 28 12.68 18.87 3.72
N ALA A 29 12.28 18.44 2.52
CA ALA A 29 11.52 17.22 2.39
C ALA A 29 12.26 16.25 3.30
N ALA A 30 11.58 15.73 4.33
CA ALA A 30 12.19 14.79 5.25
C ALA A 30 12.86 13.77 4.34
N HIS A 31 14.19 13.81 4.26
CA HIS A 31 14.92 12.77 3.57
C HIS A 31 14.47 11.54 4.33
N PRO A 32 13.76 10.58 3.72
CA PRO A 32 13.37 9.40 4.44
C PRO A 32 14.68 8.79 4.89
N GLU A 33 15.02 8.97 6.17
CA GLU A 33 16.07 8.20 6.79
C GLU A 33 15.45 6.82 6.83
N TRP A 34 15.73 6.03 5.80
CA TRP A 34 15.38 4.63 5.78
C TRP A 34 16.16 4.02 6.93
N ASN A 35 15.54 4.01 8.11
CA ASN A 35 16.15 3.42 9.29
C ASN A 35 16.19 1.93 9.00
N ASN A 36 17.39 1.39 8.90
CA ASN A 36 17.69 -0.03 8.74
C ASN A 36 17.07 -0.93 9.84
N ARG A 37 16.37 -0.34 10.82
CA ARG A 37 15.50 -1.01 11.79
C ARG A 37 14.12 -1.40 11.25
N GLU A 38 13.61 -0.76 10.20
CA GLU A 38 12.30 -1.10 9.62
C GLU A 38 12.33 -2.42 8.83
N PHE A 39 13.51 -2.77 8.30
CA PHE A 39 13.78 -4.05 7.64
C PHE A 39 14.49 -5.06 8.54
N ALA A 40 14.74 -4.70 9.81
CA ALA A 40 15.20 -5.71 10.76
C ALA A 40 14.05 -6.72 10.92
N PRO A 41 14.32 -8.03 10.82
CA PRO A 41 13.33 -9.02 11.22
C PRO A 41 12.80 -8.61 12.58
N ALA A 42 11.48 -8.40 12.68
CA ALA A 42 10.89 -8.25 14.00
C ALA A 42 11.36 -9.47 14.81
N PRO A 43 11.83 -9.29 16.06
CA PRO A 43 12.13 -10.45 16.88
C PRO A 43 10.89 -11.34 16.86
N ASP A 44 11.07 -12.64 16.61
CA ASP A 44 10.03 -13.68 16.59
C ASP A 44 9.43 -13.83 18.00
N THR A 45 8.86 -12.75 18.51
CA THR A 45 8.08 -12.75 19.72
C THR A 45 6.70 -13.07 19.21
N SER A 46 6.36 -14.36 19.23
CA SER A 46 4.97 -14.81 19.04
C SER A 46 4.10 -13.88 19.87
N SER A 47 3.33 -13.05 19.19
CA SER A 47 2.46 -12.14 19.92
C SER A 47 1.45 -13.01 20.64
N PRO A 48 0.97 -12.66 21.85
CA PRO A 48 -0.12 -13.40 22.51
C PRO A 48 -1.38 -13.57 21.63
N ARG A 49 -1.47 -12.81 20.52
CA ARG A 49 -2.51 -12.98 19.49
C ARG A 49 -2.27 -14.18 18.57
N ASP A 50 -1.04 -14.58 18.29
CA ASP A 50 -0.73 -15.70 17.38
C ASP A 50 -1.18 -17.04 17.97
N ASP A 51 -1.14 -17.17 19.30
CA ASP A 51 -1.64 -18.35 20.03
C ASP A 51 -3.17 -18.45 20.00
N LEU A 52 -3.88 -17.36 19.67
CA LEU A 52 -5.34 -17.31 19.54
C LEU A 52 -5.82 -17.54 18.11
N VAL A 53 -4.92 -17.59 17.13
CA VAL A 53 -5.26 -17.81 15.72
C VAL A 53 -5.29 -19.31 15.44
N ASP A 54 -6.43 -19.80 14.95
CA ASP A 54 -6.53 -21.17 14.44
C ASP A 54 -5.59 -21.37 13.24
N GLN A 55 -4.57 -22.19 13.43
CA GLN A 55 -3.55 -22.47 12.44
C GLN A 55 -4.06 -23.39 11.31
N SER A 56 -5.25 -24.00 11.47
CA SER A 56 -5.84 -24.88 10.45
C SER A 56 -6.13 -24.17 9.12
N TYR A 57 -6.19 -22.84 9.10
CA TYR A 57 -6.38 -22.04 7.89
C TYR A 57 -5.11 -21.94 7.03
N ARG A 58 -3.92 -22.24 7.56
CA ARG A 58 -2.67 -22.20 6.81
C ARG A 58 -2.59 -23.38 5.84
N LEU A 59 -2.05 -23.13 4.64
CA LEU A 59 -1.75 -24.20 3.70
C LEU A 59 -0.62 -25.09 4.25
N PRO A 60 -0.59 -26.38 3.88
CA PRO A 60 0.58 -27.24 4.08
C PRO A 60 1.82 -26.65 3.41
N THR A 61 3.00 -26.98 3.95
CA THR A 61 4.30 -26.52 3.44
C THR A 61 4.98 -27.52 2.52
N ASP A 62 4.26 -28.56 2.07
CA ASP A 62 4.82 -29.67 1.27
C ASP A 62 5.20 -29.24 -0.15
N THR A 63 4.53 -28.21 -0.67
CA THR A 63 4.74 -27.65 -2.00
C THR A 63 4.98 -26.15 -1.95
N VAL A 64 5.92 -25.65 -2.77
CA VAL A 64 6.23 -24.22 -2.85
C VAL A 64 6.08 -23.75 -4.30
N PRO A 65 5.19 -22.78 -4.60
CA PRO A 65 5.04 -22.26 -5.96
C PRO A 65 6.28 -21.47 -6.38
N THR A 66 6.68 -21.66 -7.64
CA THR A 66 7.85 -21.00 -8.24
C THR A 66 7.44 -20.02 -9.33
N HIS A 67 6.39 -20.34 -10.10
CA HIS A 67 5.89 -19.46 -11.16
C HIS A 67 4.38 -19.61 -11.40
N TYR A 68 3.76 -18.53 -11.86
CA TYR A 68 2.36 -18.50 -12.28
C TYR A 68 2.26 -17.87 -13.66
N THR A 69 1.68 -18.59 -14.62
CA THR A 69 1.20 -17.99 -15.86
C THR A 69 -0.30 -17.82 -15.77
N ILE A 70 -0.77 -16.57 -15.77
CA ILE A 70 -2.19 -16.23 -15.60
C ILE A 70 -2.71 -15.59 -16.88
N ARG A 71 -3.80 -16.13 -17.40
CA ARG A 71 -4.50 -15.60 -18.58
C ARG A 71 -5.95 -15.34 -18.18
N LEU A 72 -6.35 -14.07 -18.21
CA LEU A 72 -7.71 -13.63 -17.89
C LEU A 72 -8.40 -13.09 -19.15
N HIS A 73 -9.65 -13.50 -19.33
CA HIS A 73 -10.54 -12.96 -20.33
C HIS A 73 -11.69 -12.22 -19.65
N THR A 74 -11.95 -10.99 -20.10
CA THR A 74 -13.02 -10.14 -19.58
C THR A 74 -13.67 -9.37 -20.72
N ASP A 75 -14.99 -9.24 -20.68
CA ASP A 75 -15.77 -8.46 -21.65
C ASP A 75 -16.35 -7.19 -21.02
N LEU A 76 -15.53 -6.50 -20.21
CA LEU A 76 -15.97 -5.33 -19.44
C LEU A 76 -16.56 -4.21 -20.33
N HIS A 77 -16.05 -4.08 -21.56
CA HIS A 77 -16.52 -3.11 -22.55
C HIS A 77 -17.99 -3.33 -22.98
N THR A 78 -18.54 -4.53 -22.77
CA THR A 78 -19.96 -4.85 -23.03
C THR A 78 -20.86 -4.63 -21.81
N GLY A 79 -20.29 -4.26 -20.66
CA GLY A 79 -20.98 -4.19 -19.37
C GLY A 79 -21.02 -5.53 -18.60
N SER A 80 -20.45 -6.59 -19.16
CA SER A 80 -20.31 -7.88 -18.46
C SER A 80 -19.34 -7.78 -17.28
N ARG A 81 -19.69 -8.45 -16.17
CA ARG A 81 -18.84 -8.60 -14.97
C ARG A 81 -18.29 -10.01 -14.79
N ALA A 82 -18.70 -10.94 -15.66
CA ALA A 82 -18.14 -12.27 -15.67
C ALA A 82 -16.71 -12.22 -16.20
N PHE A 83 -15.87 -13.10 -15.70
CA PHE A 83 -14.53 -13.34 -16.21
C PHE A 83 -14.31 -14.85 -16.32
N SER A 84 -13.40 -15.22 -17.20
CA SER A 84 -12.85 -16.57 -17.26
C SER A 84 -11.33 -16.47 -17.32
N GLY A 85 -10.66 -17.57 -17.01
CA GLY A 85 -9.22 -17.58 -17.09
C GLY A 85 -8.64 -18.97 -16.96
N ILE A 86 -7.35 -19.04 -17.26
CA ILE A 86 -6.52 -20.22 -17.12
C ILE A 86 -5.31 -19.80 -16.28
N VAL A 87 -4.93 -20.67 -15.34
CA VAL A 87 -3.72 -20.52 -14.55
C VAL A 87 -2.89 -21.78 -14.68
N ASP A 88 -1.63 -21.60 -15.10
CA ASP A 88 -0.60 -22.62 -15.02
C ASP A 88 0.24 -22.31 -13.77
N ILE A 89 0.34 -23.28 -12.86
CA ILE A 89 1.08 -23.15 -11.59
C ILE A 89 2.27 -24.08 -11.64
N GLU A 90 3.48 -23.50 -11.65
CA GLU A 90 4.72 -24.25 -11.44
C GLU A 90 5.05 -24.22 -9.95
N PHE A 91 5.38 -25.38 -9.38
CA PHE A 91 5.73 -25.52 -7.97
C PHE A 91 6.72 -26.66 -7.76
N ASP A 92 7.52 -26.52 -6.72
CA ASP A 92 8.42 -27.56 -6.24
C ASP A 92 7.72 -28.36 -5.14
N VAL A 93 7.88 -29.69 -5.19
CA VAL A 93 7.46 -30.60 -4.12
C VAL A 93 8.66 -30.78 -3.19
N ILE A 94 8.60 -30.15 -2.02
CA ILE A 94 9.67 -30.20 -1.02
C ILE A 94 9.54 -31.46 -0.15
N VAL A 95 8.30 -31.89 0.11
CA VAL A 95 7.98 -33.12 0.83
C VAL A 95 7.08 -33.98 -0.05
N PRO A 96 7.38 -35.28 -0.27
CA PRO A 96 6.51 -36.16 -1.04
C PRO A 96 5.09 -36.14 -0.49
N THR A 97 4.11 -35.87 -1.36
CA THR A 97 2.71 -35.71 -1.00
C THR A 97 1.80 -36.22 -2.12
N ASP A 98 0.61 -36.69 -1.73
CA ASP A 98 -0.42 -37.18 -2.65
C ASP A 98 -1.47 -36.11 -3.00
N ALA A 99 -1.35 -34.91 -2.41
CA ALA A 99 -2.31 -33.83 -2.58
C ALA A 99 -1.62 -32.48 -2.77
N ILE A 100 -2.18 -31.68 -3.69
CA ILE A 100 -1.79 -30.29 -3.89
C ILE A 100 -2.93 -29.44 -3.33
N VAL A 101 -2.63 -28.62 -2.31
CA VAL A 101 -3.63 -27.80 -1.62
C VAL A 101 -3.39 -26.33 -1.98
N VAL A 102 -4.42 -25.69 -2.54
CA VAL A 102 -4.40 -24.27 -2.93
C VAL A 102 -5.67 -23.57 -2.45
N HIS A 103 -5.61 -22.25 -2.32
CA HIS A 103 -6.80 -21.45 -2.03
C HIS A 103 -7.65 -21.25 -3.29
N SER A 104 -8.96 -21.34 -3.11
CA SER A 104 -9.96 -20.94 -4.10
C SER A 104 -11.16 -20.32 -3.37
N ARG A 105 -11.64 -19.17 -3.87
CA ARG A 105 -12.80 -18.47 -3.31
C ARG A 105 -13.66 -17.97 -4.46
N ASP A 106 -14.93 -18.36 -4.45
CA ASP A 106 -15.94 -17.93 -5.43
C ASP A 106 -15.53 -18.17 -6.90
N LEU A 107 -14.71 -19.21 -7.14
CA LEU A 107 -14.33 -19.66 -8.48
C LEU A 107 -15.02 -21.00 -8.78
N LEU A 108 -15.62 -21.08 -9.96
CA LEU A 108 -16.05 -22.34 -10.54
C LEU A 108 -14.90 -22.89 -11.39
N ILE A 109 -14.37 -24.06 -11.01
CA ILE A 109 -13.27 -24.71 -11.73
C ILE A 109 -13.86 -25.54 -12.87
N ALA A 110 -13.38 -25.27 -14.10
CA ALA A 110 -13.77 -25.96 -15.32
C ALA A 110 -12.53 -26.55 -16.01
N SER A 111 -12.71 -27.65 -16.73
CA SER A 111 -11.67 -28.40 -17.46
C SER A 111 -11.77 -28.23 -18.97
#